data_AF-A0A7M3BW42-F1
#
_entry.id   AF-A0A7M3BW42-F1
#
_cell.length_a   1.000
_cell.length_b   1.000
_cell.length_c   1.000
_cell.angle_alpha   90.00
_cell.angle_beta   90.00
_cell.angle_gamma   90.00
#
_symmetry.space_group_name_H-M   'P 1'
#
loop_
_entity.id
_entity.type
_entity.pdbx_description
1 polymer ?
#
loop_
_entity_poly.entity_id
_entity_poly.type
_entity_poly.pdbx_seq_one_letter_code
_entity_poly.pdbx_strand_id
1 'polypeptide(L)'
;MSNEAILEVPVVVVSGPPGQSFLVVQDAAVLVADFGRDGDRAIIRTTGDEWLKTGDVWAATGENFVLAQAAVQVEAANAAASAAAADAATVEEAKNIVLASGGVPFESTALGLAATTNGQLFEVKGTAGSTVYKTLYKNVAGVATAQGIEVPSLTALLSILAKFSETPLYLENERVIGGFLDDTNRLPVAVLASGRVVIANLSVRNLSLEGEDGFYFGKRVLGGFVDTSERYPLAVLSDGSVYIPKLIFDTTELLTQVEASQIALLRNQGVLPSADVACYGDSLTQGGLASALAALLPGRAVANRGYGSQTAEQIAMRQGGKGFTATISGNQIVSGANTITHFNGVAITNSTAGNVTQLLSRRDSNGSLTIKAKISDVLGTITRTASGGPPSTSEAYTFTPDVGQTVPVHCPPLSPVTVQSQADAACTQVVWVGRNNKGINNWSTVGDVRLMVARLRAANYRVVILGVHNGTNYPDEWIGGIYYPQIVACNAELAAAFPDSFFDVRRYLVDHGLSDAGITPTAQDLIDIANDVVPGSLLSDGLHLTSTAYALVAQQVVSRFFTPNGW
;
A
#
# COMPACT_ATOMS: atom_id res chain seq x y z
N MET A 1 44.29 -44.47 -25.67
CA MET A 1 43.01 -43.77 -25.45
C MET A 1 43.17 -42.92 -24.20
N SER A 2 43.43 -41.64 -24.37
CA SER A 2 43.48 -40.65 -23.28
C SER A 2 42.45 -39.59 -23.62
N ASN A 3 41.25 -39.72 -23.04
CA ASN A 3 40.20 -38.72 -23.18
C ASN A 3 40.30 -37.75 -21.99
N GLU A 4 40.75 -36.55 -22.33
CA GLU A 4 40.25 -35.23 -21.91
C GLU A 4 39.52 -35.16 -20.55
N ALA A 5 40.18 -34.51 -19.60
CA ALA A 5 39.50 -33.80 -18.51
C ALA A 5 39.26 -32.37 -18.98
N ILE A 6 38.05 -32.09 -19.48
CA ILE A 6 37.54 -30.72 -19.61
C ILE A 6 37.16 -30.26 -18.21
N LEU A 7 37.94 -29.33 -17.67
CA LEU A 7 37.67 -28.63 -16.43
C LEU A 7 36.65 -27.51 -16.74
N GLU A 8 35.37 -27.74 -16.45
CA GLU A 8 34.34 -26.70 -16.57
C GLU A 8 34.51 -25.66 -15.45
N VAL A 9 34.86 -24.42 -15.82
CA VAL A 9 34.80 -23.23 -14.95
C VAL A 9 33.44 -22.55 -15.22
N PRO A 10 32.67 -22.14 -14.18
CA PRO A 10 31.32 -21.59 -14.39
C PRO A 10 31.41 -20.16 -14.93
N VAL A 11 31.19 -19.99 -16.22
CA VAL A 11 30.98 -18.68 -16.85
C VAL A 11 29.49 -18.33 -16.70
N VAL A 12 29.16 -17.31 -15.90
CA VAL A 12 27.79 -16.77 -15.84
C VAL A 12 27.60 -15.83 -17.01
N VAL A 13 26.83 -16.26 -18.01
CA VAL A 13 26.41 -15.42 -19.14
C VAL A 13 25.09 -14.74 -18.77
N VAL A 14 25.11 -13.41 -18.61
CA VAL A 14 23.87 -12.62 -18.58
C VAL A 14 23.55 -12.24 -20.01
N SER A 15 22.60 -12.95 -20.63
CA SER A 15 22.20 -12.71 -22.02
C SER A 15 21.35 -11.44 -22.14
N GLY A 16 21.81 -10.49 -22.97
CA GLY A 16 21.09 -9.27 -23.35
C GLY A 16 20.97 -9.10 -24.88
N PRO A 17 20.34 -8.02 -25.36
CA PRO A 17 20.41 -7.61 -26.76
C PRO A 17 21.87 -7.44 -27.24
N PRO A 18 22.16 -7.50 -28.56
CA PRO A 18 23.49 -7.22 -29.10
C PRO A 18 24.05 -5.90 -28.55
N GLY A 19 25.26 -5.94 -27.96
CA GLY A 19 25.86 -4.78 -27.28
C GLY A 19 25.53 -4.62 -25.79
N GLN A 20 24.71 -5.50 -25.20
CA GLN A 20 24.31 -5.46 -23.78
C GLN A 20 24.62 -6.73 -23.00
N SER A 21 25.21 -7.76 -23.62
CA SER A 21 25.70 -8.93 -22.89
C SER A 21 27.05 -8.59 -22.23
N PHE A 22 27.12 -8.63 -20.91
CA PHE A 22 28.35 -8.41 -20.14
C PHE A 22 28.87 -9.73 -19.59
N LEU A 23 30.13 -10.03 -19.91
CA LEU A 23 30.82 -11.21 -19.42
C LEU A 23 31.90 -10.84 -18.40
N VAL A 24 31.97 -11.56 -17.30
CA VAL A 24 33.03 -11.38 -16.31
C VAL A 24 33.91 -12.63 -16.31
N VAL A 25 35.16 -12.50 -16.76
CA VAL A 25 36.11 -13.61 -16.88
C VAL A 25 37.34 -13.35 -16.00
N GLN A 26 38.06 -14.41 -15.62
CA GLN A 26 39.15 -14.29 -14.64
C GLN A 26 40.41 -13.65 -15.25
N ASP A 27 40.79 -14.07 -16.46
CA ASP A 27 41.95 -13.58 -17.20
C ASP A 27 41.65 -13.59 -18.72
N ALA A 28 42.46 -12.88 -19.51
CA ALA A 28 42.26 -12.76 -20.96
C ALA A 28 42.48 -14.08 -21.73
N ALA A 29 43.20 -15.06 -21.18
CA ALA A 29 43.40 -16.35 -21.80
C ALA A 29 42.14 -17.25 -21.73
N VAL A 30 41.17 -16.90 -20.88
CA VAL A 30 39.86 -17.57 -20.78
C VAL A 30 38.89 -17.11 -21.89
N LEU A 31 39.21 -16.05 -22.63
CA LEU A 31 38.43 -15.61 -23.78
C LEU A 31 38.71 -16.53 -24.98
N VAL A 32 37.83 -17.50 -25.23
CA VAL A 32 37.88 -18.36 -26.41
C VAL A 32 37.21 -17.65 -27.59
N ALA A 33 37.77 -17.79 -28.79
CA ALA A 33 37.26 -17.18 -30.02
C ALA A 33 35.77 -17.51 -30.30
N ASP A 34 35.27 -18.63 -29.77
CA ASP A 34 33.91 -19.13 -30.05
C ASP A 34 32.86 -18.79 -28.97
N PHE A 35 33.21 -17.98 -27.96
CA PHE A 35 32.28 -17.57 -26.91
C PHE A 35 31.82 -16.12 -27.11
N GLY A 36 30.50 -15.86 -27.09
CA GLY A 36 29.89 -14.54 -27.31
C GLY A 36 29.63 -14.18 -28.78
N ARG A 37 28.82 -13.14 -29.02
CA ARG A 37 28.50 -12.56 -30.35
C ARG A 37 29.30 -11.29 -30.59
N ASP A 38 29.43 -10.88 -31.85
CA ASP A 38 29.98 -9.56 -32.19
C ASP A 38 29.22 -8.44 -31.47
N GLY A 39 29.98 -7.54 -30.86
CA GLY A 39 29.46 -6.47 -30.00
C GLY A 39 29.32 -6.82 -28.52
N ASP A 40 29.49 -8.09 -28.12
CA ASP A 40 29.54 -8.45 -26.70
C ASP A 40 30.82 -7.92 -26.03
N ARG A 41 30.73 -7.63 -24.74
CA ARG A 41 31.80 -7.04 -23.92
C ARG A 41 32.19 -7.96 -22.78
N ALA A 42 33.49 -7.99 -22.45
CA ALA A 42 34.03 -8.77 -21.34
C ALA A 42 34.90 -7.90 -20.42
N ILE A 43 34.82 -8.15 -19.11
CA ILE A 43 35.72 -7.58 -18.10
C ILE A 43 36.61 -8.69 -17.56
N ILE A 44 37.92 -8.41 -17.56
CA ILE A 44 38.91 -9.26 -16.90
C ILE A 44 38.96 -8.92 -15.41
N ARG A 45 38.59 -9.85 -14.52
CA ARG A 45 38.57 -9.61 -13.05
C ARG A 45 39.92 -9.20 -12.47
N THR A 46 41.00 -9.76 -13.01
CA THR A 46 42.36 -9.59 -12.46
C THR A 46 42.98 -8.25 -12.81
N THR A 47 42.64 -7.67 -13.97
CA THR A 47 43.22 -6.41 -14.45
C THR A 47 42.22 -5.27 -14.54
N GLY A 48 40.92 -5.59 -14.58
CA GLY A 48 39.85 -4.64 -14.86
C GLY A 48 39.75 -4.27 -16.34
N ASP A 49 40.52 -4.90 -17.23
CA ASP A 49 40.53 -4.56 -18.65
C ASP A 49 39.21 -4.93 -19.32
N GLU A 50 38.70 -4.01 -20.13
CA GLU A 50 37.50 -4.23 -20.95
C GLU A 50 37.89 -4.65 -22.37
N TRP A 51 37.29 -5.73 -22.83
CA TRP A 51 37.50 -6.32 -24.16
C TRP A 51 36.19 -6.34 -24.94
N LEU A 52 36.26 -6.08 -26.25
CA LEU A 52 35.12 -6.09 -27.18
C LEU A 52 35.32 -7.17 -28.24
N LYS A 53 34.28 -7.95 -28.53
CA LYS A 53 34.29 -8.93 -29.64
C LYS A 53 33.93 -8.26 -30.96
N THR A 54 34.82 -8.33 -31.95
CA THR A 54 34.61 -7.83 -33.31
C THR A 54 35.16 -8.83 -34.33
N GLY A 55 34.33 -9.33 -35.24
CA GLY A 55 34.74 -10.31 -36.24
C GLY A 55 35.27 -11.60 -35.63
N ASP A 56 34.61 -12.09 -34.58
CA ASP A 56 35.00 -13.29 -33.80
C ASP A 56 36.33 -13.19 -33.03
N VAL A 57 36.92 -11.99 -32.97
CA VAL A 57 38.16 -11.73 -32.23
C VAL A 57 37.87 -10.81 -31.05
N TRP A 58 38.38 -11.17 -29.87
CA TRP A 58 38.38 -10.30 -28.69
C TRP A 58 39.58 -9.35 -28.74
N ALA A 59 39.35 -8.05 -28.57
CA ALA A 59 40.41 -7.04 -28.48
C ALA A 59 40.21 -6.11 -27.26
N ALA A 60 41.30 -5.76 -26.59
CA ALA A 60 41.29 -4.78 -25.50
C ALA A 60 40.91 -3.39 -26.03
N THR A 61 40.01 -2.71 -25.33
CA THR A 61 39.42 -1.44 -25.81
C THR A 61 40.22 -0.19 -25.42
N GLY A 62 41.28 -0.32 -24.62
CA GLY A 62 42.19 0.78 -24.26
C GLY A 62 41.61 1.84 -23.31
N GLU A 63 40.29 1.91 -23.13
CA GLU A 63 39.59 2.86 -22.26
C GLU A 63 38.48 2.16 -21.46
N ASN A 64 38.52 2.26 -20.12
CA ASN A 64 37.50 1.68 -19.23
C ASN A 64 36.21 2.51 -19.23
N PHE A 65 35.23 2.12 -20.04
CA PHE A 65 33.95 2.84 -20.21
C PHE A 65 33.14 2.95 -18.89
N VAL A 66 33.19 1.91 -18.05
CA VAL A 66 32.49 1.87 -16.74
C VAL A 66 33.06 2.90 -15.76
N LEU A 67 34.38 3.13 -15.79
CA LEU A 67 35.04 4.15 -14.95
C LEU A 67 34.64 5.57 -15.38
N ALA A 68 34.45 5.80 -16.69
CA ALA A 68 33.98 7.09 -17.20
C ALA A 68 32.52 7.37 -16.80
N GLN A 69 31.62 6.39 -16.86
CA GLN A 69 30.24 6.57 -16.37
C GLN A 69 30.17 6.78 -14.85
N ALA A 70 30.98 6.04 -14.09
CA ALA A 70 31.06 6.22 -12.64
C ALA A 70 31.56 7.63 -12.26
N ALA A 71 32.54 8.16 -12.99
CA ALA A 71 33.05 9.52 -12.77
C ALA A 71 31.95 10.59 -12.99
N VAL A 72 31.16 10.47 -14.06
CA VAL A 72 30.05 11.40 -14.36
C VAL A 72 28.97 11.35 -13.28
N GLN A 73 28.65 10.16 -12.75
CA GLN A 73 27.66 10.03 -11.67
C GLN A 73 28.18 10.61 -10.34
N VAL A 74 29.47 10.47 -10.06
CA VAL A 74 30.10 11.07 -8.86
C VAL A 74 30.12 12.60 -8.95
N GLU A 75 30.42 13.17 -10.11
CA GLU A 75 30.34 14.62 -10.31
C GLU A 75 28.91 15.15 -10.16
N ALA A 76 27.91 14.43 -10.70
CA ALA A 76 26.50 14.80 -10.52
C ALA A 76 26.06 14.74 -9.05
N ALA A 77 26.50 13.73 -8.31
CA ALA A 77 26.21 13.61 -6.88
C ALA A 77 26.85 14.73 -6.05
N ASN A 78 28.10 15.11 -6.36
CA ASN A 78 28.80 16.21 -5.70
C ASN A 78 28.15 17.58 -5.99
N ALA A 79 27.67 17.78 -7.23
CA ALA A 79 26.92 18.98 -7.60
C ALA A 79 25.58 19.07 -6.84
N ALA A 80 24.84 17.96 -6.73
CA ALA A 80 23.60 17.90 -5.97
C ALA A 80 23.81 18.14 -4.47
N ALA A 81 24.87 17.58 -3.88
CA ALA A 81 25.24 17.82 -2.49
C ALA A 81 25.60 19.28 -2.22
N SER A 82 26.31 19.93 -3.16
CA SER A 82 26.66 21.35 -3.05
C SER A 82 25.44 22.26 -3.16
N ALA A 83 24.47 21.92 -4.02
CA ALA A 83 23.20 22.63 -4.12
C ALA A 83 22.37 22.50 -2.84
N ALA A 84 22.26 21.29 -2.29
CA ALA A 84 21.55 21.04 -1.03
C ALA A 84 22.17 21.79 0.17
N ALA A 85 23.50 21.94 0.20
CA ALA A 85 24.19 22.73 1.22
C ALA A 85 23.90 24.23 1.10
N ALA A 86 23.77 24.77 -0.12
CA ALA A 86 23.38 26.15 -0.35
C ALA A 86 21.92 26.43 0.05
N ASP A 87 21.01 25.49 -0.22
CA ASP A 87 19.61 25.58 0.19
C ASP A 87 19.45 25.52 1.73
N ALA A 88 20.23 24.66 2.40
CA ALA A 88 20.23 24.60 3.86
C ALA A 88 20.73 25.90 4.51
N ALA A 89 21.72 26.57 3.91
CA ALA A 89 22.23 27.85 4.39
C ALA A 89 21.19 28.98 4.27
N THR A 90 20.44 29.01 3.17
CA THR A 90 19.38 30.04 2.97
C THR A 90 18.18 29.85 3.89
N VAL A 91 17.82 28.59 4.22
CA VAL A 91 16.76 28.30 5.20
C VAL A 91 17.15 28.72 6.62
N GLU A 92 18.40 28.47 7.04
CA GLU A 92 18.84 28.86 8.38
C GLU A 92 19.02 30.39 8.49
N GLU A 93 19.37 31.06 7.40
CA GLU A 93 19.37 32.53 7.32
C GLU A 93 17.94 33.10 7.39
N ALA A 94 16.96 32.51 6.70
CA ALA A 94 15.53 32.83 6.78
C ALA A 94 14.95 32.66 8.20
N LYS A 95 15.36 31.60 8.90
CA LYS A 95 14.94 31.31 10.28
C LYS A 95 15.50 32.32 11.29
N ASN A 96 16.75 32.77 11.10
CA ASN A 96 17.37 33.81 11.92
C ASN A 96 16.67 35.19 11.79
N ILE A 97 15.97 35.44 10.68
CA ILE A 97 15.23 36.69 10.42
C ILE A 97 13.89 36.74 11.15
N VAL A 98 13.21 35.59 11.26
CA VAL A 98 11.97 35.48 12.04
C VAL A 98 12.24 35.67 13.54
N LEU A 99 13.41 35.22 14.02
CA LEU A 99 13.82 35.34 15.42
C LEU A 99 14.27 36.76 15.80
N ALA A 100 14.82 37.55 14.87
CA ALA A 100 15.31 38.91 15.16
C ALA A 100 14.21 39.99 15.23
N SER A 101 13.05 39.79 14.60
CA SER A 101 11.95 40.76 14.54
C SER A 101 10.81 40.50 15.53
N GLY A 102 10.88 39.41 16.31
CA GLY A 102 9.75 38.96 17.14
C GLY A 102 8.50 38.59 16.33
N GLY A 103 8.62 38.42 15.00
CA GLY A 103 7.53 38.07 14.09
C GLY A 103 6.60 39.22 13.69
N VAL A 104 6.89 40.47 14.09
CA VAL A 104 6.05 41.64 13.75
C VAL A 104 6.77 42.55 12.75
N PRO A 105 6.20 42.81 11.56
CA PRO A 105 6.81 43.72 10.58
C PRO A 105 6.85 45.16 11.09
N PHE A 106 7.93 45.89 10.76
CA PHE A 106 8.13 47.29 11.12
C PHE A 106 7.15 48.20 10.38
N GLU A 107 6.74 49.31 11.01
CA GLU A 107 5.83 50.29 10.39
C GLU A 107 6.46 51.07 9.23
N SER A 108 7.80 51.09 9.13
CA SER A 108 8.52 51.76 8.04
C SER A 108 9.92 51.17 7.83
N THR A 109 10.49 51.44 6.65
CA THR A 109 11.88 51.10 6.34
C THR A 109 12.87 51.79 7.27
N ALA A 110 12.57 53.01 7.74
CA ALA A 110 13.41 53.73 8.70
C ALA A 110 13.50 53.02 10.06
N LEU A 111 12.38 52.50 10.56
CA LEU A 111 12.35 51.72 11.81
C LEU A 111 13.05 50.37 11.64
N GLY A 112 12.86 49.71 10.49
CA GLY A 112 13.57 48.48 10.16
C GLY A 112 15.08 48.67 10.05
N LEU A 113 15.54 49.75 9.42
CA LEU A 113 16.96 50.11 9.35
C LEU A 113 17.56 50.47 10.72
N ALA A 114 16.81 51.13 11.59
CA ALA A 114 17.27 51.45 12.95
C ALA A 114 17.39 50.20 13.84
N ALA A 115 16.57 49.18 13.57
CA ALA A 115 16.54 47.93 14.32
C ALA A 115 17.45 46.83 13.73
N THR A 116 18.07 47.06 12.57
CA THR A 116 18.92 46.07 11.90
C THR A 116 20.31 46.62 11.59
N THR A 117 21.28 45.73 11.45
CA THR A 117 22.64 46.05 11.01
C THR A 117 22.89 45.63 9.55
N ASN A 118 24.00 46.10 8.97
CA ASN A 118 24.36 45.79 7.59
C ASN A 118 24.38 44.26 7.34
N GLY A 119 23.68 43.82 6.30
CA GLY A 119 23.50 42.42 5.92
C GLY A 119 22.22 41.78 6.44
N GLN A 120 21.56 42.35 7.45
CA GLN A 120 20.34 41.78 8.02
C GLN A 120 19.09 42.09 7.17
N LEU A 121 18.18 41.12 7.11
CA LEU A 121 16.86 41.28 6.51
C LEU A 121 15.84 41.74 7.56
N PHE A 122 14.84 42.49 7.12
CA PHE A 122 13.71 42.93 7.94
C PHE A 122 12.43 43.09 7.10
N GLU A 123 11.29 43.00 7.75
CA GLU A 123 9.98 43.13 7.11
C GLU A 123 9.35 44.49 7.41
N VAL A 124 8.69 45.10 6.43
CA VAL A 124 7.95 46.36 6.60
C VAL A 124 6.49 46.14 6.21
N LYS A 125 5.56 46.69 7.01
CA LYS A 125 4.12 46.63 6.73
C LYS A 125 3.79 47.36 5.44
N GLY A 126 2.90 46.77 4.66
CA GLY A 126 2.31 47.45 3.50
C GLY A 126 1.37 48.56 3.93
N THR A 127 1.21 49.57 3.07
CA THR A 127 0.31 50.71 3.31
C THR A 127 -1.14 50.24 3.48
N ALA A 128 -1.87 50.83 4.43
CA ALA A 128 -3.28 50.53 4.64
C ALA A 128 -4.08 50.69 3.32
N GLY A 129 -4.83 49.65 2.93
CA GLY A 129 -5.58 49.61 1.67
C GLY A 129 -4.81 49.10 0.44
N SER A 130 -3.51 48.82 0.57
CA SER A 130 -2.70 48.19 -0.48
C SER A 130 -3.07 46.72 -0.70
N THR A 131 -2.70 46.16 -1.87
CA THR A 131 -2.72 44.73 -2.17
C THR A 131 -1.58 43.95 -1.51
N VAL A 132 -0.65 44.64 -0.83
CA VAL A 132 0.52 44.06 -0.15
C VAL A 132 0.37 44.24 1.37
N TYR A 133 0.49 43.14 2.12
CA TYR A 133 0.49 43.07 3.58
C TYR A 133 1.86 43.40 4.18
N LYS A 134 2.94 42.87 3.60
CA LYS A 134 4.32 43.16 4.01
C LYS A 134 5.32 42.90 2.89
N THR A 135 6.47 43.59 2.96
CA THR A 135 7.57 43.48 1.99
C THR A 135 8.88 43.24 2.73
N LEU A 136 9.72 42.36 2.18
CA LEU A 136 11.05 42.03 2.74
C LEU A 136 12.14 42.97 2.20
N TYR A 137 12.95 43.51 3.10
CA TYR A 137 14.08 44.40 2.81
C TYR A 137 15.38 43.86 3.41
N LYS A 138 16.52 44.21 2.80
CA LYS A 138 17.87 44.01 3.35
C LYS A 138 18.48 45.35 3.72
N ASN A 139 19.06 45.47 4.91
CA ASN A 139 19.88 46.61 5.28
C ASN A 139 21.24 46.49 4.60
N VAL A 140 21.50 47.32 3.59
CA VAL A 140 22.76 47.38 2.86
C VAL A 140 23.43 48.70 3.20
N ALA A 141 24.38 48.66 4.14
CA ALA A 141 25.12 49.80 4.66
C ALA A 141 24.22 50.99 5.09
N GLY A 142 23.09 50.69 5.75
CA GLY A 142 22.12 51.70 6.20
C GLY A 142 21.05 52.06 5.15
N VAL A 143 21.00 51.36 4.01
CA VAL A 143 19.99 51.55 2.96
C VAL A 143 19.07 50.34 2.87
N ALA A 144 17.75 50.57 2.88
CA ALA A 144 16.75 49.50 2.76
C ALA A 144 16.63 49.08 1.29
N THR A 145 17.07 47.86 0.97
CA THR A 145 17.01 47.30 -0.39
C THR A 145 15.93 46.23 -0.47
N ALA A 146 14.87 46.45 -1.25
CA ALA A 146 13.78 45.49 -1.40
C ALA A 146 14.27 44.18 -2.03
N GLN A 147 13.82 43.04 -1.53
CA GLN A 147 14.23 41.71 -2.01
C GLN A 147 13.25 41.11 -3.03
N GLY A 148 12.21 41.84 -3.44
CA GLY A 148 11.20 41.37 -4.39
C GLY A 148 10.22 40.34 -3.82
N ILE A 149 10.20 40.16 -2.49
CA ILE A 149 9.27 39.26 -1.79
C ILE A 149 8.19 40.11 -1.12
N GLU A 150 6.95 39.97 -1.59
CA GLU A 150 5.76 40.65 -1.09
C GLU A 150 4.70 39.64 -0.68
N VAL A 151 4.07 39.85 0.47
CA VAL A 151 2.93 39.03 0.93
C VAL A 151 1.64 39.76 0.58
N PRO A 152 0.66 39.13 -0.10
CA PRO A 152 -0.62 39.76 -0.45
C PRO A 152 -1.45 40.14 0.79
N SER A 153 -2.23 41.21 0.69
CA SER A 153 -3.18 41.64 1.73
C SER A 153 -4.53 40.92 1.65
N LEU A 154 -5.31 40.98 2.73
CA LEU A 154 -6.70 40.51 2.74
C LEU A 154 -7.53 41.21 1.64
N THR A 155 -7.25 42.48 1.34
CA THR A 155 -7.90 43.21 0.25
C THR A 155 -7.59 42.60 -1.13
N ALA A 156 -6.36 42.13 -1.35
CA ALA A 156 -6.01 41.43 -2.58
C ALA A 156 -6.78 40.11 -2.71
N LEU A 157 -6.90 39.36 -1.60
CA LEU A 157 -7.67 38.12 -1.55
C LEU A 157 -9.16 38.36 -1.81
N LEU A 158 -9.75 39.39 -1.20
CA LEU A 158 -11.15 39.78 -1.39
C LEU A 158 -11.42 40.26 -2.83
N SER A 159 -10.45 40.90 -3.50
CA SER A 159 -10.60 41.31 -4.90
C SER A 159 -10.61 40.14 -5.89
N ILE A 160 -9.98 39.02 -5.53
CA ILE A 160 -10.03 37.77 -6.29
C ILE A 160 -11.37 37.07 -6.02
N LEU A 161 -11.81 37.05 -4.76
CA LEU A 161 -13.10 36.46 -4.36
C LEU A 161 -14.29 37.21 -4.98
N ALA A 162 -14.21 38.54 -5.13
CA ALA A 162 -15.26 39.35 -5.77
C ALA A 162 -15.43 39.07 -7.28
N LYS A 163 -14.51 38.31 -7.92
CA LYS A 163 -14.66 37.87 -9.32
C LYS A 163 -15.56 36.64 -9.48
N PHE A 164 -15.94 35.98 -8.39
CA PHE A 164 -17.02 34.99 -8.38
C PHE A 164 -18.35 35.74 -8.25
N SER A 165 -18.98 36.09 -9.38
CA SER A 165 -20.18 36.96 -9.38
C SER A 165 -21.41 36.29 -8.74
N GLU A 166 -22.13 37.01 -7.88
CA GLU A 166 -23.43 36.63 -7.30
C GLU A 166 -24.61 36.65 -8.30
N THR A 167 -24.36 36.99 -9.58
CA THR A 167 -25.40 37.03 -10.61
C THR A 167 -25.61 35.65 -11.22
N PRO A 168 -26.80 35.02 -11.11
CA PRO A 168 -27.05 33.72 -11.72
C PRO A 168 -26.98 33.83 -13.25
N LEU A 169 -26.02 33.12 -13.85
CA LEU A 169 -25.88 32.97 -15.31
C LEU A 169 -26.89 31.93 -15.81
N TYR A 170 -27.45 32.16 -16.99
CA TYR A 170 -28.37 31.23 -17.65
C TYR A 170 -27.90 30.91 -19.07
N LEU A 171 -27.98 29.64 -19.45
CA LEU A 171 -27.72 29.11 -20.79
C LEU A 171 -28.93 28.29 -21.21
N GLU A 172 -29.50 28.59 -22.38
CA GLU A 172 -30.72 27.92 -22.89
C GLU A 172 -31.90 27.89 -21.89
N ASN A 173 -32.12 29.01 -21.15
CA ASN A 173 -33.11 29.14 -20.07
C ASN A 173 -32.85 28.24 -18.85
N GLU A 174 -31.66 27.67 -18.74
CA GLU A 174 -31.26 26.82 -17.62
C GLU A 174 -30.17 27.51 -16.80
N ARG A 175 -30.27 27.42 -15.47
CA ARG A 175 -29.29 28.05 -14.58
C ARG A 175 -27.94 27.35 -14.72
N VAL A 176 -26.89 28.12 -14.92
CA VAL A 176 -25.51 27.64 -14.86
C VAL A 176 -25.12 27.52 -13.40
N ILE A 177 -24.70 26.32 -12.99
CA ILE A 177 -24.26 26.01 -11.63
C ILE A 177 -22.74 26.00 -11.50
N GLY A 178 -22.01 25.94 -12.61
CA GLY A 178 -20.55 26.05 -12.64
C GLY A 178 -20.01 26.10 -14.07
N GLY A 179 -18.77 26.56 -14.27
CA GLY A 179 -18.16 26.66 -15.59
C GLY A 179 -16.91 27.54 -15.60
N PHE A 180 -16.27 27.66 -16.76
CA PHE A 180 -15.17 28.58 -16.96
C PHE A 180 -15.67 29.81 -17.69
N LEU A 181 -15.40 31.01 -17.15
CA LEU A 181 -15.61 32.28 -17.86
C LEU A 181 -14.32 32.63 -18.60
N ASP A 182 -14.39 32.98 -19.88
CA ASP A 182 -13.27 33.61 -20.56
C ASP A 182 -13.20 35.13 -20.29
N ASP A 183 -12.12 35.76 -20.74
CA ASP A 183 -11.86 37.20 -20.65
C ASP A 183 -12.88 38.07 -21.40
N THR A 184 -13.76 37.46 -22.20
CA THR A 184 -14.87 38.10 -22.92
C THR A 184 -16.24 37.79 -22.33
N ASN A 185 -16.30 37.21 -21.11
CA ASN A 185 -17.52 36.79 -20.42
C ASN A 185 -18.34 35.70 -21.14
N ARG A 186 -17.69 34.85 -21.96
CA ARG A 186 -18.34 33.66 -22.53
C ARG A 186 -18.08 32.44 -21.65
N LEU A 187 -18.96 31.45 -21.75
CA LEU A 187 -18.85 30.15 -21.08
C LEU A 187 -18.44 29.07 -22.08
N PRO A 188 -17.14 28.89 -22.38
CA PRO A 188 -16.66 27.79 -23.24
C PRO A 188 -17.04 26.41 -22.71
N VAL A 189 -17.14 26.27 -21.38
CA VAL A 189 -17.68 25.07 -20.71
C VAL A 189 -18.60 25.53 -19.58
N ALA A 190 -19.82 25.02 -19.56
CA ALA A 190 -20.80 25.25 -18.51
C ALA A 190 -21.46 23.96 -18.05
N VAL A 191 -21.71 23.87 -16.75
CA VAL A 191 -22.55 22.85 -16.12
C VAL A 191 -23.87 23.52 -15.76
N LEU A 192 -24.96 22.95 -16.26
CA LEU A 192 -26.30 23.45 -16.01
C LEU A 192 -26.94 22.75 -14.80
N ALA A 193 -28.00 23.32 -14.24
CA ALA A 193 -28.68 22.80 -13.06
C ALA A 193 -29.22 21.36 -13.21
N SER A 194 -29.46 20.90 -14.44
CA SER A 194 -29.82 19.50 -14.76
C SER A 194 -28.64 18.53 -14.71
N GLY A 195 -27.41 19.01 -14.55
CA GLY A 195 -26.18 18.22 -14.69
C GLY A 195 -25.67 18.11 -16.13
N ARG A 196 -26.36 18.71 -17.11
CA ARG A 196 -25.91 18.78 -18.50
C ARG A 196 -24.66 19.66 -18.63
N VAL A 197 -23.66 19.17 -19.34
CA VAL A 197 -22.44 19.93 -19.65
C VAL A 197 -22.53 20.46 -21.09
N VAL A 198 -22.42 21.77 -21.24
CA VAL A 198 -22.41 22.46 -22.53
C VAL A 198 -20.99 22.92 -22.84
N ILE A 199 -20.50 22.57 -24.03
CA ILE A 199 -19.21 23.05 -24.55
C ILE A 199 -19.50 23.84 -25.83
N ALA A 200 -19.35 25.16 -25.77
CA ALA A 200 -19.67 26.04 -26.90
C ALA A 200 -18.50 26.11 -27.90
N ASN A 201 -18.81 26.18 -29.20
CA ASN A 201 -17.81 26.22 -30.30
C ASN A 201 -16.78 25.08 -30.25
N LEU A 202 -17.25 23.86 -29.98
CA LEU A 202 -16.42 22.67 -30.07
C LEU A 202 -15.97 22.45 -31.51
N SER A 203 -14.71 22.79 -31.80
CA SER A 203 -14.07 22.45 -33.06
C SER A 203 -13.46 21.05 -32.95
N VAL A 204 -14.25 20.01 -33.23
CA VAL A 204 -13.74 18.63 -33.38
C VAL A 204 -13.00 18.55 -34.71
N ARG A 205 -11.67 18.63 -34.70
CA ARG A 205 -10.86 18.24 -35.87
C ARG A 205 -10.44 16.79 -35.73
N ASN A 206 -10.64 16.02 -36.79
CA ASN A 206 -10.38 14.58 -36.90
C ASN A 206 -11.31 13.68 -36.05
N LEU A 207 -12.61 13.68 -36.38
CA LEU A 207 -13.36 12.42 -36.45
C LEU A 207 -12.82 11.62 -37.65
N SER A 208 -11.55 11.22 -37.60
CA SER A 208 -10.96 10.40 -38.64
C SER A 208 -11.20 8.93 -38.29
N LEU A 209 -12.06 8.27 -39.06
CA LEU A 209 -12.11 6.82 -39.13
C LEU A 209 -10.90 6.25 -39.91
N GLU A 210 -10.00 7.09 -40.41
CA GLU A 210 -8.86 6.70 -41.26
C GLU A 210 -7.65 7.62 -40.98
N GLY A 211 -6.92 7.35 -39.90
CA GLY A 211 -5.68 8.03 -39.56
C GLY A 211 -5.00 7.31 -38.42
N GLU A 212 -3.69 7.05 -38.54
CA GLU A 212 -2.87 6.12 -37.75
C GLU A 212 -3.32 5.91 -36.29
N ASP A 213 -3.51 4.63 -35.91
CA ASP A 213 -3.92 4.24 -34.56
C ASP A 213 -2.92 4.78 -33.52
N GLY A 214 -3.32 5.83 -32.79
CA GLY A 214 -2.56 6.31 -31.64
C GLY A 214 -2.65 5.31 -30.49
N PHE A 215 -1.51 4.89 -29.93
CA PHE A 215 -1.45 4.02 -28.76
C PHE A 215 -0.88 4.78 -27.55
N TYR A 216 -1.58 4.67 -26.42
CA TYR A 216 -1.10 5.14 -25.12
C TYR A 216 -1.09 3.97 -24.13
N PHE A 217 0.05 3.74 -23.48
CA PHE A 217 0.26 2.60 -22.56
C PHE A 217 -0.14 1.25 -23.18
N GLY A 218 0.14 1.05 -24.47
CA GLY A 218 -0.21 -0.17 -25.20
C GLY A 218 -1.70 -0.33 -25.53
N LYS A 219 -2.52 0.71 -25.31
CA LYS A 219 -3.97 0.70 -25.58
C LYS A 219 -4.29 1.67 -26.71
N ARG A 220 -5.19 1.27 -27.61
CA ARG A 220 -5.61 2.11 -28.74
C ARG A 220 -6.51 3.25 -28.25
N VAL A 221 -6.28 4.46 -28.73
CA VAL A 221 -7.16 5.60 -28.48
C VAL A 221 -8.39 5.50 -29.37
N LEU A 222 -9.59 5.44 -28.78
CA LEU A 222 -10.87 5.42 -29.51
C LEU A 222 -11.37 6.83 -29.86
N GLY A 223 -10.93 7.83 -29.10
CA GLY A 223 -11.25 9.24 -29.33
C GLY A 223 -10.71 10.12 -28.21
N GLY A 224 -10.39 11.38 -28.50
CA GLY A 224 -9.80 12.27 -27.51
C GLY A 224 -9.52 13.67 -28.06
N PHE A 225 -9.07 14.54 -27.17
CA PHE A 225 -8.50 15.84 -27.52
C PHE A 225 -7.04 15.61 -27.89
N VAL A 226 -6.55 16.28 -28.94
CA VAL A 226 -5.15 16.24 -29.37
C VAL A 226 -4.61 17.66 -29.34
N ASP A 227 -3.48 17.86 -28.67
CA ASP A 227 -2.81 19.17 -28.66
C ASP A 227 -2.00 19.39 -29.94
N THR A 228 -1.45 20.60 -30.11
CA THR A 228 -0.62 20.96 -31.29
C THR A 228 0.68 20.17 -31.40
N SER A 229 0.99 19.32 -30.42
CA SER A 229 2.17 18.45 -30.37
C SER A 229 1.78 16.96 -30.44
N GLU A 230 0.57 16.65 -30.90
CA GLU A 230 0.04 15.29 -31.08
C GLU A 230 -0.11 14.47 -29.79
N ARG A 231 -0.18 15.14 -28.62
CA ARG A 231 -0.42 14.47 -27.34
C ARG A 231 -1.90 14.49 -27.01
N TYR A 232 -2.37 13.50 -26.27
CA TYR A 232 -3.75 13.42 -25.82
C TYR A 232 -3.91 13.96 -24.38
N PRO A 233 -4.29 15.24 -24.17
CA PRO A 233 -4.63 15.76 -22.83
C PRO A 233 -5.90 15.15 -22.24
N LEU A 234 -6.73 14.50 -23.05
CA LEU A 234 -7.83 13.67 -22.60
C LEU A 234 -8.18 12.67 -23.72
N ALA A 235 -8.22 11.37 -23.41
CA ALA A 235 -8.55 10.32 -24.37
C ALA A 235 -9.40 9.21 -23.75
N VAL A 236 -10.24 8.57 -24.57
CA VAL A 236 -10.92 7.31 -24.27
C VAL A 236 -10.14 6.19 -24.94
N LEU A 237 -9.77 5.16 -24.18
CA LEU A 237 -8.96 4.03 -24.64
C LEU A 237 -9.84 2.83 -25.01
N SER A 238 -9.27 1.86 -25.72
CA SER A 238 -9.97 0.68 -26.25
C SER A 238 -10.60 -0.25 -25.22
N ASP A 239 -10.23 -0.12 -23.95
CA ASP A 239 -10.81 -0.86 -22.83
C ASP A 239 -11.91 -0.07 -22.09
N GLY A 240 -12.29 1.10 -22.59
CA GLY A 240 -13.28 1.99 -21.99
C GLY A 240 -12.73 2.91 -20.90
N SER A 241 -11.42 2.84 -20.60
CA SER A 241 -10.80 3.76 -19.63
C SER A 241 -10.61 5.16 -20.21
N VAL A 242 -10.64 6.18 -19.33
CA VAL A 242 -10.41 7.58 -19.68
C VAL A 242 -9.02 8.00 -19.18
N TYR A 243 -8.16 8.44 -20.10
CA TYR A 243 -6.83 8.94 -19.84
C TYR A 243 -6.84 10.46 -19.72
N ILE A 244 -6.36 10.99 -18.58
CA ILE A 244 -6.12 12.42 -18.34
C ILE A 244 -4.72 12.59 -17.73
N PRO A 245 -3.70 13.00 -18.50
CA PRO A 245 -2.39 13.26 -17.94
C PRO A 245 -2.41 14.49 -17.03
N LYS A 246 -1.82 14.36 -15.84
CA LYS A 246 -1.66 15.45 -14.87
C LYS A 246 -2.98 16.02 -14.34
N LEU A 247 -3.93 15.13 -14.05
CA LEU A 247 -5.09 15.50 -13.24
C LEU A 247 -4.62 15.87 -11.83
N ILE A 248 -4.45 17.17 -11.58
CA ILE A 248 -4.12 17.71 -10.26
C ILE A 248 -5.45 18.01 -9.58
N PHE A 249 -5.84 17.18 -8.62
CA PHE A 249 -6.83 17.58 -7.63
C PHE A 249 -6.09 18.32 -6.53
N ASP A 250 -6.49 19.56 -6.23
CA ASP A 250 -6.19 20.13 -4.92
C ASP A 250 -7.06 19.37 -3.90
N THR A 251 -6.48 18.34 -3.31
CA THR A 251 -7.18 17.45 -2.37
C THR A 251 -7.51 18.15 -1.05
N THR A 252 -6.96 19.34 -0.81
CA THR A 252 -7.17 20.12 0.41
C THR A 252 -8.57 20.73 0.47
N GLU A 253 -9.13 21.17 -0.68
CA GLU A 253 -10.50 21.69 -0.76
C GLU A 253 -11.54 20.58 -1.01
N LEU A 254 -11.19 19.50 -1.70
CA LEU A 254 -12.17 18.44 -1.99
C LEU A 254 -12.60 17.68 -0.72
N LEU A 255 -11.69 17.43 0.22
CA LEU A 255 -12.00 16.70 1.45
C LEU A 255 -12.87 17.51 2.44
N THR A 256 -12.91 18.84 2.31
CA THR A 256 -13.77 19.70 3.14
C THR A 256 -15.15 19.96 2.52
N GLN A 257 -15.32 19.69 1.21
CA GLN A 257 -16.57 19.95 0.48
C GLN A 257 -17.42 18.71 0.17
N VAL A 258 -16.89 17.49 0.35
CA VAL A 258 -17.75 16.29 0.30
C VAL A 258 -18.51 16.20 1.61
N GLU A 259 -19.77 16.63 1.61
CA GLU A 259 -20.63 16.49 2.78
C GLU A 259 -20.66 15.02 3.26
N ALA A 260 -20.77 14.81 4.57
CA ALA A 260 -20.86 13.46 5.16
C ALA A 260 -21.97 12.60 4.51
N SER A 261 -23.01 13.25 3.97
CA SER A 261 -24.11 12.67 3.20
C SER A 261 -23.63 12.01 1.89
N GLN A 262 -22.70 12.62 1.17
CA GLN A 262 -22.12 12.08 -0.07
C GLN A 262 -21.13 10.94 0.21
N ILE A 263 -20.31 11.05 1.26
CA ILE A 263 -19.45 9.93 1.71
C ILE A 263 -20.32 8.73 2.12
N ALA A 264 -21.41 8.97 2.87
CA ALA A 264 -22.35 7.92 3.24
C ALA A 264 -23.02 7.29 2.02
N LEU A 265 -23.38 8.08 1.00
CA LEU A 265 -23.92 7.57 -0.25
C LEU A 265 -22.91 6.67 -0.99
N LEU A 266 -21.65 7.08 -1.10
CA LEU A 266 -20.60 6.27 -1.75
C LEU A 266 -20.35 4.95 -1.02
N ARG A 267 -20.44 4.94 0.31
CA ARG A 267 -20.38 3.70 1.12
C ARG A 267 -21.59 2.81 0.88
N ASN A 268 -22.79 3.38 0.87
CA ASN A 268 -24.03 2.63 0.61
C ASN A 268 -24.09 2.04 -0.80
N GLN A 269 -23.47 2.70 -1.77
CA GLN A 269 -23.33 2.20 -3.15
C GLN A 269 -22.15 1.23 -3.33
N GLY A 270 -21.38 0.94 -2.27
CA GLY A 270 -20.24 0.02 -2.33
C GLY A 270 -19.05 0.55 -3.13
N VAL A 271 -18.98 1.87 -3.37
CA VAL A 271 -17.82 2.49 -4.04
C VAL A 271 -16.66 2.59 -3.05
N LEU A 272 -16.94 3.06 -1.84
CA LEU A 272 -15.99 3.12 -0.73
C LEU A 272 -16.28 2.01 0.29
N PRO A 273 -15.25 1.52 1.00
CA PRO A 273 -15.46 0.67 2.16
C PRO A 273 -16.28 1.40 3.22
N SER A 274 -16.99 0.64 4.05
CA SER A 274 -17.58 1.16 5.28
C SER A 274 -16.51 1.83 6.14
N ALA A 275 -16.94 2.67 7.09
CA ALA A 275 -16.02 3.28 8.04
C ALA A 275 -15.35 2.23 8.96
N ASP A 276 -15.92 1.02 9.05
CA ASP A 276 -15.49 0.01 9.99
C ASP A 276 -14.27 -0.78 9.49
N VAL A 277 -13.60 -1.42 10.44
CA VAL A 277 -12.40 -2.22 10.23
C VAL A 277 -12.66 -3.64 10.72
N ALA A 278 -12.25 -4.65 9.95
CA ALA A 278 -12.29 -6.04 10.37
C ALA A 278 -10.88 -6.63 10.39
N CYS A 279 -10.43 -7.11 11.56
CA CYS A 279 -9.12 -7.71 11.73
C CYS A 279 -9.24 -9.23 11.66
N TYR A 280 -8.79 -9.85 10.57
CA TYR A 280 -8.81 -11.31 10.38
C TYR A 280 -7.44 -11.92 10.63
N GLY A 281 -7.42 -13.00 11.40
CA GLY A 281 -6.18 -13.73 11.60
C GLY A 281 -6.25 -14.83 12.62
N ASP A 282 -5.07 -15.22 13.07
CA ASP A 282 -4.88 -16.24 14.09
C ASP A 282 -4.72 -15.64 15.50
N SER A 283 -3.94 -16.28 16.38
CA SER A 283 -3.71 -15.80 17.74
C SER A 283 -2.98 -14.47 17.79
N LEU A 284 -2.16 -14.14 16.77
CA LEU A 284 -1.50 -12.85 16.68
C LEU A 284 -2.50 -11.71 16.45
N THR A 285 -3.60 -11.97 15.72
CA THR A 285 -4.70 -11.00 15.62
C THR A 285 -5.54 -10.96 16.88
N GLN A 286 -5.83 -12.13 17.46
CA GLN A 286 -6.70 -12.26 18.62
C GLN A 286 -6.17 -11.48 19.83
N GLY A 287 -4.86 -11.48 20.04
CA GLY A 287 -4.25 -11.02 21.29
C GLY A 287 -4.47 -9.55 21.63
N GLY A 288 -4.48 -8.63 20.65
CA GLY A 288 -4.64 -7.20 20.97
C GLY A 288 -4.75 -6.22 19.81
N LEU A 289 -4.54 -6.66 18.56
CA LEU A 289 -4.49 -5.76 17.39
C LEU A 289 -5.76 -4.91 17.23
N ALA A 290 -6.95 -5.53 17.29
CA ALA A 290 -8.21 -4.84 17.07
C ALA A 290 -8.46 -3.74 18.12
N SER A 291 -8.17 -4.03 19.39
CA SER A 291 -8.32 -3.06 20.49
C SER A 291 -7.33 -1.90 20.34
N ALA A 292 -6.09 -2.19 19.94
CA ALA A 292 -5.07 -1.17 19.69
C ALA A 292 -5.46 -0.25 18.51
N LEU A 293 -5.99 -0.82 17.42
CA LEU A 293 -6.51 -0.04 16.29
C LEU A 293 -7.73 0.80 16.67
N ALA A 294 -8.66 0.26 17.47
CA ALA A 294 -9.83 1.00 17.93
C ALA A 294 -9.46 2.26 18.73
N ALA A 295 -8.38 2.19 19.52
CA ALA A 295 -7.87 3.33 20.28
C ALA A 295 -7.31 4.45 19.39
N LEU A 296 -6.78 4.11 18.21
CA LEU A 296 -6.19 5.05 17.25
C LEU A 296 -7.20 5.56 16.21
N LEU A 297 -8.34 4.89 16.08
CA LEU A 297 -9.38 5.18 15.09
C LEU A 297 -10.72 5.51 15.78
N PRO A 298 -10.79 6.62 16.53
CA PRO A 298 -11.99 6.99 17.26
C PRO A 298 -13.17 7.17 16.30
N GLY A 299 -14.33 6.60 16.66
CA GLY A 299 -15.54 6.67 15.84
C GLY A 299 -15.69 5.57 14.77
N ARG A 300 -14.76 4.60 14.71
CA ARG A 300 -14.87 3.41 13.85
C ARG A 300 -15.09 2.16 14.69
N ALA A 301 -15.97 1.25 14.24
CA ALA A 301 -16.01 -0.08 14.83
C ALA A 301 -14.85 -0.91 14.31
N VAL A 302 -14.11 -1.56 15.21
CA VAL A 302 -13.02 -2.47 14.86
C VAL A 302 -13.35 -3.87 15.35
N ALA A 303 -13.70 -4.76 14.43
CA ALA A 303 -14.07 -6.13 14.76
C ALA A 303 -12.85 -7.03 14.89
N ASN A 304 -12.69 -7.68 16.05
CA ASN A 304 -11.70 -8.74 16.22
C ASN A 304 -12.24 -10.06 15.64
N ARG A 305 -11.68 -10.47 14.50
CA ARG A 305 -11.95 -11.76 13.85
C ARG A 305 -10.74 -12.69 13.99
N GLY A 306 -9.89 -12.53 14.99
CA GLY A 306 -8.75 -13.39 15.28
C GLY A 306 -9.15 -14.65 16.07
N TYR A 307 -8.86 -15.85 15.54
CA TYR A 307 -9.06 -17.13 16.23
C TYR A 307 -7.73 -17.88 16.37
N GLY A 308 -7.30 -18.13 17.61
CA GLY A 308 -6.10 -18.90 17.89
C GLY A 308 -6.10 -20.29 17.24
N SER A 309 -4.90 -20.82 17.03
CA SER A 309 -4.62 -22.12 16.40
C SER A 309 -5.04 -22.28 14.92
N GLN A 310 -5.71 -21.32 14.30
CA GLN A 310 -6.16 -21.44 12.91
C GLN A 310 -5.04 -21.19 11.90
N THR A 311 -5.03 -21.97 10.81
CA THR A 311 -4.20 -21.72 9.62
C THR A 311 -4.83 -20.64 8.73
N ALA A 312 -4.03 -20.08 7.80
CA ALA A 312 -4.49 -19.12 6.81
C ALA A 312 -5.70 -19.64 6.00
N GLU A 313 -5.71 -20.92 5.64
CA GLU A 313 -6.82 -21.57 4.94
C GLU A 313 -8.13 -21.53 5.74
N GLN A 314 -8.10 -21.88 7.04
CA GLN A 314 -9.31 -21.83 7.88
C GLN A 314 -9.83 -20.40 8.03
N ILE A 315 -8.91 -19.44 8.15
CA ILE A 315 -9.25 -18.02 8.27
C ILE A 315 -9.87 -17.52 6.96
N ALA A 316 -9.32 -17.89 5.81
CA ALA A 316 -9.87 -17.54 4.49
C ALA A 316 -11.24 -18.18 4.25
N MET A 317 -11.46 -19.42 4.69
CA MET A 317 -12.78 -20.05 4.65
C MET A 317 -13.79 -19.32 5.55
N ARG A 318 -13.38 -18.93 6.77
CA ARG A 318 -14.22 -18.21 7.74
C ARG A 318 -14.54 -16.78 7.31
N GLN A 319 -13.63 -16.12 6.62
CA GLN A 319 -13.85 -14.82 6.00
C GLN A 319 -14.80 -14.93 4.78
N GLY A 320 -14.82 -16.11 4.16
CA GLY A 320 -15.66 -16.44 3.02
C GLY A 320 -15.00 -16.20 1.66
N GLY A 321 -13.71 -15.88 1.64
CA GLY A 321 -12.91 -15.75 0.42
C GLY A 321 -12.51 -17.10 -0.18
N LYS A 322 -12.23 -18.10 0.68
CA LYS A 322 -11.99 -19.47 0.24
C LYS A 322 -13.27 -20.29 0.33
N GLY A 323 -13.78 -20.73 -0.82
CA GLY A 323 -14.90 -21.67 -0.88
C GLY A 323 -14.53 -23.02 -0.27
N PHE A 324 -15.51 -23.69 0.34
CA PHE A 324 -15.36 -25.03 0.90
C PHE A 324 -16.68 -25.79 0.81
N THR A 325 -16.62 -27.09 1.07
CA THR A 325 -17.78 -27.98 1.00
C THR A 325 -18.07 -28.65 2.33
N ALA A 326 -19.33 -29.05 2.54
CA ALA A 326 -19.76 -29.81 3.70
C ALA A 326 -20.62 -31.01 3.29
N THR A 327 -20.56 -32.08 4.10
CA THR A 327 -21.47 -33.23 3.98
C THR A 327 -22.36 -33.28 5.21
N ILE A 328 -23.68 -33.24 5.00
CA ILE A 328 -24.69 -33.38 6.05
C ILE A 328 -25.14 -34.84 6.14
N SER A 329 -25.29 -35.35 7.36
CA SER A 329 -25.76 -36.72 7.61
C SER A 329 -27.11 -36.97 6.91
N GLY A 330 -27.23 -38.11 6.24
CA GLY A 330 -28.45 -38.46 5.48
C GLY A 330 -28.63 -37.69 4.16
N ASN A 331 -27.68 -36.85 3.75
CA ASN A 331 -27.72 -36.06 2.51
C ASN A 331 -29.01 -35.23 2.34
N GLN A 332 -29.53 -34.72 3.46
CA GLN A 332 -30.75 -33.93 3.51
C GLN A 332 -30.66 -32.93 4.65
N ILE A 333 -31.13 -31.70 4.40
CA ILE A 333 -31.33 -30.69 5.44
C ILE A 333 -32.78 -30.77 5.89
N VAL A 334 -33.01 -30.99 7.18
CA VAL A 334 -34.32 -30.98 7.84
C VAL A 334 -34.44 -29.85 8.85
N SER A 335 -35.63 -29.65 9.42
CA SER A 335 -35.83 -28.69 10.52
C SER A 335 -35.00 -29.08 11.75
N GLY A 336 -34.49 -28.08 12.47
CA GLY A 336 -33.63 -28.29 13.63
C GLY A 336 -32.14 -28.48 13.28
N ALA A 337 -31.38 -29.07 14.19
CA ALA A 337 -29.94 -29.24 14.03
C ALA A 337 -29.62 -30.46 13.15
N ASN A 338 -28.88 -30.24 12.07
CA ASN A 338 -28.42 -31.28 11.15
C ASN A 338 -26.93 -31.53 11.36
N THR A 339 -26.52 -32.78 11.62
CA THR A 339 -25.09 -33.10 11.83
C THR A 339 -24.29 -32.93 10.54
N ILE A 340 -23.24 -32.13 10.59
CA ILE A 340 -22.21 -32.09 9.55
C ILE A 340 -21.20 -33.20 9.88
N THR A 341 -20.82 -34.00 8.90
CA THR A 341 -19.90 -35.14 9.10
C THR A 341 -18.53 -34.90 8.45
N HIS A 342 -18.47 -34.07 7.41
CA HIS A 342 -17.23 -33.79 6.68
C HIS A 342 -17.14 -32.32 6.28
N PHE A 343 -15.92 -31.81 6.18
CA PHE A 343 -15.57 -30.59 5.45
C PHE A 343 -14.54 -30.93 4.37
N ASN A 344 -14.73 -30.44 3.14
CA ASN A 344 -13.83 -30.69 2.01
C ASN A 344 -13.54 -32.19 1.78
N GLY A 345 -14.54 -33.06 2.03
CA GLY A 345 -14.40 -34.51 1.92
C GLY A 345 -13.59 -35.17 3.04
N VAL A 346 -13.06 -34.40 3.98
CA VAL A 346 -12.36 -34.91 5.16
C VAL A 346 -13.35 -35.03 6.31
N ALA A 347 -13.42 -36.23 6.89
CA ALA A 347 -14.25 -36.48 8.06
C ALA A 347 -13.87 -35.53 9.20
N ILE A 348 -14.86 -35.10 9.97
CA ILE A 348 -14.59 -34.35 11.19
C ILE A 348 -13.87 -35.30 12.15
N THR A 349 -12.61 -34.98 12.41
CA THR A 349 -11.73 -35.70 13.31
C THR A 349 -11.45 -34.87 14.55
N ASN A 350 -10.95 -35.53 15.59
CA ASN A 350 -10.52 -34.91 16.82
C ASN A 350 -9.40 -33.88 16.56
N SER A 351 -9.47 -32.73 17.23
CA SER A 351 -8.54 -31.59 17.06
C SER A 351 -7.10 -31.84 17.56
N THR A 352 -6.78 -33.05 18.02
CA THR A 352 -5.43 -33.48 18.38
C THR A 352 -4.54 -33.79 17.17
N ALA A 353 -5.10 -33.97 15.97
CA ALA A 353 -4.32 -34.17 14.75
C ALA A 353 -3.65 -32.85 14.30
N GLY A 354 -2.35 -32.88 13.97
CA GLY A 354 -1.54 -31.73 13.53
C GLY A 354 -2.16 -30.87 12.41
N ASN A 355 -3.03 -31.46 11.59
CA ASN A 355 -3.63 -30.86 10.39
C ASN A 355 -5.15 -30.79 10.51
N VAL A 356 -5.68 -29.88 11.33
CA VAL A 356 -7.13 -29.71 11.45
C VAL A 356 -7.63 -28.71 10.41
N THR A 357 -8.45 -29.14 9.45
CA THR A 357 -8.97 -28.30 8.36
C THR A 357 -10.40 -27.80 8.60
N GLN A 358 -11.01 -28.14 9.74
CA GLN A 358 -12.40 -27.75 10.00
C GLN A 358 -12.52 -26.25 10.27
N LEU A 359 -13.53 -25.62 9.66
CA LEU A 359 -13.72 -24.16 9.57
C LEU A 359 -13.56 -23.38 10.89
N LEU A 360 -14.20 -23.86 11.95
CA LEU A 360 -14.25 -23.17 13.25
C LEU A 360 -13.34 -23.83 14.29
N SER A 361 -12.51 -24.80 13.90
CA SER A 361 -11.68 -25.53 14.86
C SER A 361 -10.70 -24.59 15.55
N ARG A 362 -10.55 -24.79 16.85
CA ARG A 362 -9.72 -24.02 17.77
C ARG A 362 -9.22 -24.95 18.86
N ARG A 363 -7.92 -25.31 18.81
CA ARG A 363 -7.31 -26.15 19.85
C ARG A 363 -7.30 -25.44 21.20
N ASP A 364 -7.12 -24.13 21.20
CA ASP A 364 -7.07 -23.28 22.38
C ASP A 364 -8.44 -23.09 23.07
N SER A 365 -9.55 -23.62 22.54
CA SER A 365 -10.88 -23.34 23.08
C SER A 365 -11.93 -24.44 22.87
N ASN A 366 -12.59 -24.82 23.96
CA ASN A 366 -13.85 -25.60 23.94
C ASN A 366 -15.10 -24.75 23.70
N GLY A 367 -14.94 -23.43 23.54
CA GLY A 367 -16.07 -22.52 23.34
C GLY A 367 -16.90 -22.94 22.13
N SER A 368 -18.22 -22.83 22.26
CA SER A 368 -19.10 -22.97 21.11
C SER A 368 -18.91 -21.77 20.20
N LEU A 369 -18.79 -22.03 18.90
CA LEU A 369 -18.60 -21.01 17.88
C LEU A 369 -19.65 -21.19 16.81
N THR A 370 -20.12 -20.09 16.26
CA THR A 370 -21.14 -20.09 15.22
C THR A 370 -20.71 -19.25 14.04
N ILE A 371 -21.22 -19.61 12.86
CA ILE A 371 -21.11 -18.79 11.66
C ILE A 371 -22.35 -18.95 10.78
N LYS A 372 -22.86 -17.84 10.27
CA LYS A 372 -23.95 -17.83 9.29
C LYS A 372 -23.45 -18.34 7.95
N ALA A 373 -24.18 -19.27 7.35
CA ALA A 373 -23.81 -19.89 6.08
C ALA A 373 -25.05 -20.30 5.29
N LYS A 374 -24.87 -20.48 3.99
CA LYS A 374 -25.86 -21.06 3.09
C LYS A 374 -25.33 -22.39 2.54
N ILE A 375 -26.14 -23.45 2.64
CA ILE A 375 -25.84 -24.80 2.12
C ILE A 375 -27.07 -25.27 1.34
N SER A 376 -26.89 -25.69 0.09
CA SER A 376 -28.00 -26.14 -0.79
C SER A 376 -29.16 -25.14 -0.84
N ASP A 377 -28.81 -23.85 -0.98
CA ASP A 377 -29.71 -22.68 -0.94
C ASP A 377 -30.51 -22.46 0.35
N VAL A 378 -30.31 -23.26 1.39
CA VAL A 378 -30.87 -23.04 2.72
C VAL A 378 -29.93 -22.14 3.52
N LEU A 379 -30.44 -21.00 3.98
CA LEU A 379 -29.74 -20.12 4.91
C LEU A 379 -29.83 -20.68 6.34
N GLY A 380 -28.72 -20.68 7.07
CA GLY A 380 -28.70 -21.18 8.43
C GLY A 380 -27.43 -20.83 9.18
N THR A 381 -27.21 -21.55 10.28
CA THR A 381 -26.08 -21.35 11.18
C THR A 381 -25.31 -22.65 11.33
N ILE A 382 -24.02 -22.63 11.00
CA ILE A 382 -23.08 -23.69 11.36
C ILE A 382 -22.64 -23.43 12.81
N THR A 383 -22.77 -24.43 13.66
CA THR A 383 -22.35 -24.40 15.06
C THR A 383 -21.29 -25.46 15.31
N ARG A 384 -20.14 -25.05 15.85
CA ARG A 384 -19.15 -25.93 16.46
C ARG A 384 -19.44 -26.07 17.95
N THR A 385 -19.37 -27.29 18.47
CA THR A 385 -19.17 -27.58 19.89
C THR A 385 -17.90 -28.40 20.07
N ALA A 386 -17.23 -28.24 21.21
CA ALA A 386 -15.98 -28.95 21.49
C ALA A 386 -15.84 -29.29 22.97
N SER A 387 -15.07 -30.34 23.25
CA SER A 387 -14.81 -30.82 24.60
C SER A 387 -13.41 -31.44 24.73
N GLY A 388 -13.03 -31.74 25.98
CA GLY A 388 -11.85 -32.54 26.29
C GLY A 388 -10.52 -31.77 26.38
N GLY A 389 -10.53 -30.44 26.26
CA GLY A 389 -9.42 -29.60 26.73
C GLY A 389 -9.30 -28.23 26.03
N PRO A 390 -8.33 -27.44 26.45
CA PRO A 390 -7.29 -27.01 25.51
C PRO A 390 -6.05 -27.90 25.68
N PRO A 391 -5.58 -28.63 24.65
CA PRO A 391 -6.19 -28.76 23.33
C PRO A 391 -7.53 -29.49 23.40
N SER A 392 -8.54 -29.03 22.66
CA SER A 392 -9.78 -29.80 22.51
C SER A 392 -9.46 -31.19 21.94
N THR A 393 -10.17 -32.23 22.39
CA THR A 393 -9.96 -33.62 21.93
C THR A 393 -11.15 -34.17 21.19
N SER A 394 -12.27 -33.45 21.15
CA SER A 394 -13.44 -33.79 20.34
C SER A 394 -14.10 -32.50 19.84
N GLU A 395 -14.55 -32.53 18.58
CA GLU A 395 -15.36 -31.47 17.98
C GLU A 395 -16.58 -32.08 17.27
N ALA A 396 -17.71 -31.38 17.36
CA ALA A 396 -18.92 -31.71 16.61
C ALA A 396 -19.46 -30.46 15.92
N TYR A 397 -20.07 -30.67 14.75
CA TYR A 397 -20.60 -29.61 13.92
C TYR A 397 -22.05 -29.88 13.53
N THR A 398 -22.87 -28.84 13.62
CA THR A 398 -24.27 -28.88 13.17
C THR A 398 -24.57 -27.71 12.26
N PHE A 399 -25.51 -27.91 11.33
CA PHE A 399 -26.15 -26.85 10.55
C PHE A 399 -27.63 -26.75 10.94
N THR A 400 -28.05 -25.59 11.40
CA THR A 400 -29.45 -25.32 11.76
C THR A 400 -30.01 -24.31 10.77
N PRO A 401 -31.02 -24.67 9.95
CA PRO A 401 -31.72 -23.73 9.07
C PRO A 401 -32.33 -22.57 9.87
N ASP A 402 -32.30 -21.38 9.27
CA ASP A 402 -32.97 -20.23 9.86
C ASP A 402 -34.50 -20.40 9.81
N VAL A 403 -35.20 -19.70 10.70
CA VAL A 403 -36.67 -19.72 10.74
C VAL A 403 -37.24 -19.26 9.40
N GLY A 404 -38.20 -20.01 8.86
CA GLY A 404 -38.87 -19.69 7.60
C GLY A 404 -38.21 -20.27 6.34
N GLN A 405 -37.10 -21.00 6.46
CA GLN A 405 -36.54 -21.74 5.33
C GLN A 405 -37.43 -22.95 4.96
N THR A 406 -37.58 -23.21 3.66
CA THR A 406 -38.28 -24.40 3.16
C THR A 406 -37.40 -25.63 3.33
N VAL A 407 -37.82 -26.58 4.17
CA VAL A 407 -37.16 -27.87 4.43
C VAL A 407 -38.22 -28.98 4.45
N PRO A 408 -37.91 -30.24 4.08
CA PRO A 408 -36.57 -30.75 3.81
C PRO A 408 -36.01 -30.40 2.43
N VAL A 409 -34.68 -30.30 2.34
CA VAL A 409 -33.95 -30.04 1.07
C VAL A 409 -32.90 -31.12 0.85
N HIS A 410 -32.84 -31.68 -0.35
CA HIS A 410 -31.78 -32.61 -0.71
C HIS A 410 -30.42 -31.89 -0.70
N CYS A 411 -29.45 -32.47 0.00
CA CYS A 411 -28.13 -31.89 0.20
C CYS A 411 -27.07 -32.97 -0.08
N PRO A 412 -26.64 -33.14 -1.34
CA PRO A 412 -25.62 -34.12 -1.70
C PRO A 412 -24.34 -33.99 -0.87
N PRO A 413 -23.52 -35.06 -0.74
CA PRO A 413 -22.18 -34.95 -0.19
C PRO A 413 -21.36 -33.87 -0.91
N LEU A 414 -20.44 -33.22 -0.18
CA LEU A 414 -19.62 -32.12 -0.70
C LEU A 414 -20.45 -30.94 -1.24
N SER A 415 -21.60 -30.67 -0.63
CA SER A 415 -22.40 -29.49 -0.99
C SER A 415 -21.61 -28.21 -0.71
N PRO A 416 -21.55 -27.26 -1.66
CA PRO A 416 -20.87 -25.99 -1.46
C PRO A 416 -21.44 -25.21 -0.28
N VAL A 417 -20.55 -24.62 0.53
CA VAL A 417 -20.92 -23.76 1.64
C VAL A 417 -20.56 -22.32 1.29
N THR A 418 -21.54 -21.42 1.38
CA THR A 418 -21.31 -19.98 1.24
C THR A 418 -21.42 -19.31 2.60
N VAL A 419 -20.30 -18.85 3.14
CA VAL A 419 -20.29 -18.05 4.38
C VAL A 419 -21.00 -16.73 4.13
N GLN A 420 -21.94 -16.40 5.01
CA GLN A 420 -22.57 -15.10 5.02
C GLN A 420 -21.69 -14.15 5.82
N SER A 421 -20.93 -13.31 5.11
CA SER A 421 -20.06 -12.31 5.72
C SER A 421 -20.88 -11.36 6.60
N GLN A 422 -20.42 -11.10 7.82
CA GLN A 422 -21.08 -10.27 8.84
C GLN A 422 -21.02 -8.76 8.53
N ALA A 423 -21.36 -8.34 7.30
CA ALA A 423 -21.06 -7.01 6.73
C ALA A 423 -19.55 -6.71 6.54
N ASP A 424 -18.64 -7.51 7.12
CA ASP A 424 -17.18 -7.37 7.05
C ASP A 424 -16.59 -7.27 5.63
N ALA A 425 -17.28 -7.78 4.60
CA ALA A 425 -16.82 -7.70 3.21
C ALA A 425 -16.85 -6.26 2.65
N ALA A 426 -17.57 -5.34 3.30
CA ALA A 426 -17.56 -3.92 2.99
C ALA A 426 -16.54 -3.14 3.83
N CYS A 427 -15.95 -3.73 4.87
CA CYS A 427 -15.00 -3.04 5.76
C CYS A 427 -13.61 -2.93 5.14
N THR A 428 -12.80 -2.01 5.68
CA THR A 428 -11.34 -2.10 5.52
C THR A 428 -10.85 -3.33 6.28
N GLN A 429 -10.02 -4.18 5.67
CA GLN A 429 -9.53 -5.40 6.34
C GLN A 429 -8.07 -5.30 6.74
N VAL A 430 -7.75 -5.71 7.96
CA VAL A 430 -6.37 -5.94 8.42
C VAL A 430 -6.20 -7.46 8.56
N VAL A 431 -5.31 -8.04 7.79
CA VAL A 431 -5.12 -9.48 7.66
C VAL A 431 -3.77 -9.88 8.24
N TRP A 432 -3.77 -10.71 9.27
CA TRP A 432 -2.55 -11.23 9.90
C TRP A 432 -2.66 -12.73 10.11
N VAL A 433 -2.17 -13.47 9.12
CA VAL A 433 -2.33 -14.92 9.00
C VAL A 433 -0.97 -15.59 8.83
N GLY A 434 -0.92 -16.89 9.13
CA GLY A 434 0.23 -17.74 8.77
C GLY A 434 1.04 -18.25 9.96
N ARG A 435 0.78 -17.81 11.19
CA ARG A 435 1.56 -18.27 12.34
C ARG A 435 1.45 -19.78 12.54
N ASN A 436 0.24 -20.32 12.39
CA ASN A 436 -0.05 -21.74 12.63
C ASN A 436 0.15 -22.63 11.40
N ASN A 437 0.47 -22.04 10.25
CA ASN A 437 0.83 -22.79 9.04
C ASN A 437 2.10 -23.63 9.22
N LYS A 438 2.95 -23.27 10.20
CA LYS A 438 4.04 -24.10 10.73
C LYS A 438 3.59 -25.54 11.04
N GLY A 439 2.44 -25.70 11.69
CA GLY A 439 1.95 -27.00 12.17
C GLY A 439 1.63 -27.99 11.05
N ILE A 440 1.48 -27.49 9.82
CA ILE A 440 1.19 -28.28 8.62
C ILE A 440 2.34 -28.23 7.59
N ASN A 441 3.48 -27.62 7.95
CA ASN A 441 4.64 -27.37 7.08
C ASN A 441 4.28 -26.76 5.71
N ASN A 442 3.30 -25.86 5.68
CA ASN A 442 2.90 -25.12 4.47
C ASN A 442 2.89 -23.63 4.74
N TRP A 443 4.03 -22.97 4.54
CA TRP A 443 4.25 -21.58 4.94
C TRP A 443 3.73 -20.54 3.95
N SER A 444 3.50 -20.89 2.68
CA SER A 444 2.99 -19.91 1.72
C SER A 444 1.52 -19.60 1.99
N THR A 445 1.23 -18.34 2.30
CA THR A 445 -0.13 -17.86 2.60
C THR A 445 -0.72 -16.98 1.51
N VAL A 446 0.06 -16.64 0.47
CA VAL A 446 -0.34 -15.71 -0.59
C VAL A 446 -1.64 -16.14 -1.27
N GLY A 447 -1.80 -17.43 -1.55
CA GLY A 447 -3.02 -17.96 -2.18
C GLY A 447 -4.27 -17.72 -1.34
N ASP A 448 -4.21 -18.01 -0.04
CA ASP A 448 -5.33 -17.79 0.88
C ASP A 448 -5.61 -16.28 1.06
N VAL A 449 -4.57 -15.45 1.18
CA VAL A 449 -4.73 -13.98 1.29
C VAL A 449 -5.34 -13.39 0.02
N ARG A 450 -4.94 -13.84 -1.18
CA ARG A 450 -5.55 -13.40 -2.45
C ARG A 450 -7.05 -13.71 -2.49
N LEU A 451 -7.45 -14.89 -2.03
CA LEU A 451 -8.86 -15.26 -1.93
C LEU A 451 -9.61 -14.38 -0.92
N MET A 452 -9.00 -14.02 0.20
CA MET A 452 -9.57 -13.07 1.17
C MET A 452 -9.76 -11.67 0.57
N VAL A 453 -8.76 -11.17 -0.16
CA VAL A 453 -8.84 -9.85 -0.84
C VAL A 453 -9.91 -9.84 -1.92
N ALA A 454 -9.98 -10.90 -2.74
CA ALA A 454 -10.98 -11.03 -3.80
C ALA A 454 -12.43 -11.05 -3.27
N ARG A 455 -12.63 -11.30 -1.96
CA ARG A 455 -13.95 -11.31 -1.33
C ARG A 455 -14.48 -9.91 -0.98
N LEU A 456 -13.61 -8.91 -0.93
CA LEU A 456 -13.98 -7.53 -0.60
C LEU A 456 -14.94 -6.98 -1.67
N ARG A 457 -15.98 -6.28 -1.23
CA ARG A 457 -17.08 -5.82 -2.10
C ARG A 457 -16.98 -4.37 -2.52
N ALA A 458 -16.19 -3.57 -1.81
CA ALA A 458 -15.99 -2.18 -2.18
C ALA A 458 -15.19 -2.09 -3.49
N ALA A 459 -15.64 -1.25 -4.43
CA ALA A 459 -14.92 -1.03 -5.68
C ALA A 459 -13.50 -0.50 -5.42
N ASN A 460 -13.36 0.41 -4.45
CA ASN A 460 -12.08 0.84 -3.91
C ASN A 460 -11.78 0.15 -2.58
N TYR A 461 -11.61 -1.18 -2.62
CA TYR A 461 -11.34 -1.97 -1.42
C TYR A 461 -10.05 -1.53 -0.74
N ARG A 462 -9.98 -1.76 0.59
CA ARG A 462 -8.83 -1.39 1.42
C ARG A 462 -8.40 -2.59 2.24
N VAL A 463 -7.12 -2.92 2.17
CA VAL A 463 -6.54 -4.04 2.91
C VAL A 463 -5.14 -3.69 3.40
N VAL A 464 -4.81 -4.18 4.60
CA VAL A 464 -3.44 -4.20 5.13
C VAL A 464 -3.10 -5.64 5.48
N ILE A 465 -1.91 -6.09 5.12
CA ILE A 465 -1.42 -7.44 5.26
C ILE A 465 -0.19 -7.41 6.15
N LEU A 466 -0.23 -8.14 7.25
CA LEU A 466 0.81 -8.15 8.26
C LEU A 466 1.67 -9.40 8.13
N GLY A 467 2.99 -9.20 8.09
CA GLY A 467 3.98 -10.27 8.10
C GLY A 467 3.96 -11.07 9.40
N VAL A 468 4.26 -12.37 9.30
CA VAL A 468 4.38 -13.28 10.44
C VAL A 468 5.68 -12.99 11.17
N HIS A 469 5.64 -12.91 12.50
CA HIS A 469 6.87 -12.83 13.30
C HIS A 469 7.16 -14.18 13.99
N ASN A 470 8.44 -14.42 14.21
CA ASN A 470 8.98 -15.55 14.96
C ASN A 470 8.98 -15.27 16.47
N GLY A 471 9.18 -16.33 17.27
CA GLY A 471 9.15 -16.25 18.73
C GLY A 471 10.44 -16.71 19.43
N THR A 472 10.67 -16.20 20.63
CA THR A 472 11.87 -16.49 21.45
C THR A 472 11.89 -17.94 21.96
N ASN A 473 10.74 -18.57 22.19
CA ASN A 473 10.66 -19.95 22.70
C ASN A 473 10.85 -21.04 21.62
N TYR A 474 11.23 -20.68 20.40
CA TYR A 474 11.35 -21.61 19.28
C TYR A 474 12.74 -21.51 18.62
N PRO A 475 13.75 -22.25 19.11
CA PRO A 475 15.10 -22.23 18.54
C PRO A 475 15.15 -22.53 17.04
N ASP A 476 14.25 -23.37 16.54
CA ASP A 476 14.13 -23.67 15.11
C ASP A 476 13.64 -22.47 14.26
N GLU A 477 13.12 -21.40 14.88
CA GLU A 477 12.71 -20.14 14.24
C GLU A 477 13.76 -19.02 14.35
N TRP A 478 14.86 -19.26 15.05
CA TRP A 478 15.99 -18.33 15.15
C TRP A 478 16.82 -18.38 13.86
N ILE A 479 17.60 -17.33 13.59
CA ILE A 479 18.52 -17.33 12.44
C ILE A 479 19.40 -18.60 12.45
N GLY A 480 19.42 -19.32 11.31
CA GLY A 480 20.08 -20.63 11.17
C GLY A 480 19.20 -21.85 11.52
N GLY A 481 18.04 -21.65 12.15
CA GLY A 481 17.04 -22.69 12.39
C GLY A 481 16.26 -23.07 11.13
N ILE A 482 15.63 -24.26 11.14
CA ILE A 482 14.96 -24.83 9.96
C ILE A 482 13.70 -24.06 9.52
N TYR A 483 12.98 -23.41 10.44
CA TYR A 483 11.75 -22.68 10.13
C TYR A 483 12.01 -21.20 9.85
N TYR A 484 13.15 -20.65 10.26
CA TYR A 484 13.54 -19.28 9.97
C TYR A 484 13.46 -18.92 8.48
N PRO A 485 14.10 -19.65 7.54
CA PRO A 485 14.04 -19.29 6.13
C PRO A 485 12.61 -19.39 5.58
N GLN A 486 11.75 -20.24 6.15
CA GLN A 486 10.36 -20.39 5.73
C GLN A 486 9.49 -19.21 6.16
N ILE A 487 9.71 -18.67 7.37
CA ILE A 487 9.04 -17.46 7.86
C ILE A 487 9.46 -16.25 7.01
N VAL A 488 10.77 -16.10 6.79
CA VAL A 488 11.31 -15.02 5.96
C VAL A 488 10.79 -15.11 4.52
N ALA A 489 10.77 -16.31 3.93
CA ALA A 489 10.22 -16.53 2.59
C ALA A 489 8.72 -16.19 2.53
N CYS A 490 7.92 -16.62 3.52
CA CYS A 490 6.49 -16.27 3.58
C CYS A 490 6.27 -14.75 3.60
N ASN A 491 7.02 -14.01 4.44
CA ASN A 491 6.93 -12.55 4.48
C ASN A 491 7.38 -11.90 3.16
N ALA A 492 8.45 -12.42 2.53
CA ALA A 492 8.91 -11.93 1.23
C ALA A 492 7.88 -12.19 0.12
N GLU A 493 7.23 -13.35 0.11
CA GLU A 493 6.15 -13.69 -0.82
C GLU A 493 4.94 -12.76 -0.63
N LEU A 494 4.55 -12.47 0.61
CA LEU A 494 3.47 -11.52 0.92
C LEU A 494 3.84 -10.09 0.50
N ALA A 495 5.07 -9.65 0.77
CA ALA A 495 5.58 -8.35 0.33
C ALA A 495 5.56 -8.21 -1.19
N ALA A 496 6.02 -9.24 -1.91
CA ALA A 496 6.04 -9.25 -3.36
C ALA A 496 4.62 -9.29 -3.98
N ALA A 497 3.69 -10.02 -3.36
CA ALA A 497 2.32 -10.13 -3.85
C ALA A 497 1.47 -8.90 -3.55
N PHE A 498 1.80 -8.13 -2.51
CA PHE A 498 1.01 -7.00 -2.01
C PHE A 498 1.88 -5.81 -1.58
N PRO A 499 2.73 -5.25 -2.47
CA PRO A 499 3.75 -4.26 -2.10
C PRO A 499 3.18 -3.00 -1.44
N ASP A 500 2.01 -2.52 -1.91
CA ASP A 500 1.36 -1.31 -1.39
C ASP A 500 0.48 -1.55 -0.16
N SER A 501 0.37 -2.81 0.29
CA SER A 501 -0.53 -3.20 1.38
C SER A 501 0.17 -4.06 2.44
N PHE A 502 1.48 -4.29 2.32
CA PHE A 502 2.22 -5.18 3.21
C PHE A 502 3.04 -4.42 4.26
N PHE A 503 3.02 -4.92 5.49
CA PHE A 503 3.89 -4.46 6.58
C PHE A 503 4.62 -5.64 7.23
N ASP A 504 5.95 -5.60 7.20
CA ASP A 504 6.80 -6.56 7.90
C ASP A 504 6.87 -6.25 9.40
N VAL A 505 5.92 -6.82 10.15
CA VAL A 505 5.85 -6.68 11.61
C VAL A 505 7.11 -7.21 12.27
N ARG A 506 7.68 -8.31 11.77
CA ARG A 506 8.85 -8.95 12.34
C ARG A 506 10.05 -8.03 12.29
N ARG A 507 10.41 -7.57 11.08
CA ARG A 507 11.58 -6.70 10.89
C ARG A 507 11.45 -5.42 11.72
N TYR A 508 10.26 -4.80 11.70
CA TYR A 508 10.00 -3.59 12.48
C TYR A 508 10.21 -3.79 13.98
N LEU A 509 9.64 -4.85 14.58
CA LEU A 509 9.75 -5.06 16.02
C LEU A 509 11.18 -5.44 16.45
N VAL A 510 11.94 -6.12 15.59
CA VAL A 510 13.37 -6.40 15.84
C VAL A 510 14.21 -5.12 15.77
N ASP A 511 13.98 -4.27 14.76
CA ASP A 511 14.79 -3.05 14.55
C ASP A 511 14.44 -1.89 15.49
N HIS A 512 13.15 -1.71 15.74
CA HIS A 512 12.62 -0.47 16.31
C HIS A 512 11.69 -0.71 17.51
N GLY A 513 11.26 -1.95 17.74
CA GLY A 513 10.20 -2.23 18.72
C GLY A 513 10.56 -1.78 20.13
N LEU A 514 11.78 -2.02 20.61
CA LEU A 514 12.21 -1.62 21.96
C LEU A 514 12.36 -0.10 22.09
N SER A 515 12.98 0.55 21.10
CA SER A 515 13.18 2.00 21.12
C SER A 515 11.85 2.74 21.08
N ASP A 516 10.94 2.31 20.21
CA ASP A 516 9.63 2.94 20.05
C ASP A 516 8.72 2.65 21.24
N ALA A 517 8.91 1.51 21.94
CA ALA A 517 8.26 1.22 23.20
C ALA A 517 8.83 2.01 24.39
N GLY A 518 9.96 2.73 24.22
CA GLY A 518 10.67 3.39 25.31
C GLY A 518 11.30 2.40 26.29
N ILE A 519 11.61 1.18 25.86
CA ILE A 519 12.20 0.11 26.67
C ILE A 519 13.72 0.14 26.48
N THR A 520 14.46 0.31 27.56
CA THR A 520 15.91 0.09 27.56
C THR A 520 16.20 -1.41 27.35
N PRO A 521 16.93 -1.82 26.30
CA PRO A 521 17.18 -3.23 26.02
C PRO A 521 17.89 -3.95 27.17
N THR A 522 17.41 -5.14 27.52
CA THR A 522 18.09 -6.05 28.44
C THR A 522 19.16 -6.86 27.71
N ALA A 523 20.03 -7.55 28.45
CA ALA A 523 20.99 -8.48 27.85
C ALA A 523 20.31 -9.61 27.05
N GLN A 524 19.14 -10.07 27.49
CA GLN A 524 18.36 -11.08 26.76
C GLN A 524 17.78 -10.50 25.46
N ASP A 525 17.29 -9.27 25.48
CA ASP A 525 16.78 -8.61 24.26
C ASP A 525 17.86 -8.49 23.19
N LEU A 526 19.12 -8.21 23.58
CA LEU A 526 20.24 -8.17 22.64
C LEU A 526 20.54 -9.55 22.02
N ILE A 527 20.37 -10.63 22.78
CA ILE A 527 20.50 -12.01 22.29
C ILE A 527 19.35 -12.31 21.33
N ASP A 528 18.12 -11.93 21.67
CA ASP A 528 16.94 -12.12 20.83
C ASP A 528 17.09 -11.38 19.49
N ILE A 529 17.56 -10.12 19.50
CA ILE A 529 17.88 -9.35 18.28
C ILE A 529 18.96 -10.04 17.46
N ALA A 530 20.03 -10.54 18.10
CA ALA A 530 21.10 -11.26 17.40
C ALA A 530 20.63 -12.57 16.77
N ASN A 531 19.64 -13.23 17.38
CA ASN A 531 18.95 -14.40 16.83
C ASN A 531 17.89 -14.04 15.77
N ASP A 532 17.72 -12.74 15.48
CA ASP A 532 16.72 -12.17 14.58
C ASP A 532 15.29 -12.63 14.91
N VAL A 533 14.94 -12.58 16.20
CA VAL A 533 13.59 -12.80 16.74
C VAL A 533 13.09 -11.55 17.46
N VAL A 534 11.77 -11.39 17.55
CA VAL A 534 11.17 -10.29 18.32
C VAL A 534 11.67 -10.34 19.77
N PRO A 535 12.25 -9.24 20.31
CA PRO A 535 12.77 -9.20 21.67
C PRO A 535 11.75 -9.61 22.73
N GLY A 536 12.16 -10.43 23.69
CA GLY A 536 11.30 -10.94 24.76
C GLY A 536 10.59 -9.85 25.56
N SER A 537 11.20 -8.67 25.75
CA SER A 537 10.55 -7.55 26.43
C SER A 537 9.33 -6.98 25.69
N LEU A 538 9.14 -7.31 24.41
CA LEU A 538 7.96 -6.95 23.63
C LEU A 538 6.88 -8.04 23.62
N LEU A 539 7.16 -9.21 24.20
CA LEU A 539 6.29 -10.37 24.19
C LEU A 539 5.71 -10.66 25.59
N SER A 540 4.43 -11.03 25.65
CA SER A 540 3.77 -11.48 26.89
C SER A 540 4.10 -12.94 27.23
N ASP A 541 4.46 -13.72 26.22
CA ASP A 541 5.01 -15.06 26.34
C ASP A 541 6.14 -15.23 25.31
N GLY A 542 6.50 -16.44 24.89
CA GLY A 542 7.54 -16.61 23.86
C GLY A 542 7.13 -16.24 22.43
N LEU A 543 5.93 -15.69 22.22
CA LEU A 543 5.36 -15.41 20.91
C LEU A 543 4.41 -14.21 20.91
N HIS A 544 3.37 -14.19 21.73
CA HIS A 544 2.33 -13.18 21.64
C HIS A 544 2.84 -11.82 22.14
N LEU A 545 2.48 -10.74 21.43
CA LEU A 545 2.93 -9.40 21.77
C LEU A 545 2.30 -8.91 23.09
N THR A 546 3.04 -8.07 23.81
CA THR A 546 2.47 -7.24 24.89
C THR A 546 1.48 -6.22 24.33
N SER A 547 0.66 -5.62 25.21
CA SER A 547 -0.23 -4.52 24.83
C SER A 547 0.53 -3.33 24.22
N THR A 548 1.70 -3.00 24.75
CA THR A 548 2.59 -1.96 24.21
C THR A 548 3.04 -2.28 22.79
N ALA A 549 3.50 -3.50 22.55
CA ALA A 549 3.94 -3.91 21.22
C ALA A 549 2.76 -3.99 20.21
N TYR A 550 1.56 -4.42 20.62
CA TYR A 550 0.36 -4.31 19.78
C TYR A 550 0.02 -2.85 19.43
N ALA A 551 0.20 -1.91 20.36
CA ALA A 551 -0.01 -0.49 20.08
C ALA A 551 0.95 0.03 19.01
N LEU A 552 2.23 -0.38 19.05
CA LEU A 552 3.21 -0.03 18.02
C LEU A 552 2.82 -0.60 16.64
N VAL A 553 2.41 -1.87 16.57
CA VAL A 553 1.94 -2.48 15.31
C VAL A 553 0.73 -1.71 14.77
N ALA A 554 -0.24 -1.38 15.62
CA ALA A 554 -1.41 -0.60 15.22
C ALA A 554 -1.03 0.82 14.76
N GLN A 555 -0.08 1.47 15.41
CA GLN A 555 0.45 2.77 14.99
C GLN A 555 1.09 2.70 13.60
N GLN A 556 1.88 1.67 13.32
CA GLN A 556 2.47 1.46 11.98
C GLN A 556 1.38 1.20 10.92
N VAL A 557 0.33 0.45 11.25
CA VAL A 557 -0.81 0.25 10.35
C VAL A 557 -1.48 1.60 10.03
N VAL A 558 -1.72 2.42 11.04
CA VAL A 558 -2.37 3.73 10.84
C VAL A 558 -1.46 4.70 10.06
N SER A 559 -0.20 4.83 10.46
CA SER A 559 0.73 5.81 9.90
C SER A 559 1.16 5.48 8.47
N ARG A 560 1.26 4.20 8.12
CA ARG A 560 1.68 3.77 6.78
C ARG A 560 0.53 3.64 5.79
N PHE A 561 -0.65 3.23 6.25
CA PHE A 561 -1.76 2.90 5.35
C PHE A 561 -2.97 3.80 5.53
N PHE A 562 -3.41 4.07 6.77
CA PHE A 562 -4.65 4.81 6.95
C PHE A 562 -4.46 6.31 6.69
N THR A 563 -3.49 6.93 7.34
CA THR A 563 -3.27 8.38 7.25
C THR A 563 -2.85 8.83 5.85
N PRO A 564 -1.83 8.22 5.20
CA PRO A 564 -1.35 8.71 3.90
C PRO A 564 -2.36 8.51 2.77
N ASN A 565 -3.20 7.47 2.88
CA ASN A 565 -4.21 7.16 1.87
C ASN A 565 -5.60 7.75 2.19
N GLY A 566 -5.73 8.52 3.27
CA GLY A 566 -7.00 9.14 3.69
C GLY A 566 -8.11 8.13 3.97
N TRP A 567 -7.78 7.00 4.62
CA TRP A 567 -8.72 5.90 4.81
C TRP A 567 -9.74 6.11 5.91
#